data_AF-A0A2S0ICR9-F1
#
_entry.id   AF-A0A2S0ICR9-F1
#
_cell.length_a   1.000
_cell.length_b   1.000
_cell.length_c   1.000
_cell.angle_alpha   90.00
_cell.angle_beta   90.00
_cell.angle_gamma   90.00
#
_symmetry.space_group_name_H-M   'P 1'
#
loop_
_entity.id
_entity.type
_entity.pdbx_description
1 polymer ?
#
loop_
_entity_poly.entity_id
_entity_poly.type
_entity_poly.pdbx_seq_one_letter_code
_entity_poly.pdbx_strand_id
1 'polypeptide(L)'
;MSLPRPRLALSALTLALTLSGCVTIPDSNGEGTADDKRYGQLVDLIGEALKDGMSVVLVADLMPHATLKDAMQMTTWTGNTVWMFEPDPRITFGRKFQNNSLQRDKDTTYLFKAFEVHILPPGKYLLTGGDDYKLNATLNQVGAKAGPVGSGRGANGTTYLSPELYREFYKETNWHEGTTNTQTRTQKVCTAVHRASGACVAWGEQQVTETTPGSRAGYYEDTTSRDIPAIKVQSRVVPKLALASFTLKGGDLVLSQRMHMKTPSYQFKQSACRAVDPKMIECPLEDFTVYTWPAPLDFAQKYFAQRTNLTDAQRELLAKLKPMQITPLGKQGMQDPVWGVPLSLGKGK
;
A
#
# COMPACT_ATOMS: atom_id res chain seq x y z
N MET A 1 -37.92 -50.48 11.63
CA MET A 1 -37.34 -49.45 12.51
C MET A 1 -36.17 -48.80 11.80
N SER A 2 -36.32 -47.52 11.49
CA SER A 2 -35.45 -46.72 10.64
C SER A 2 -34.31 -46.08 11.42
N LEU A 3 -33.08 -46.29 10.97
CA LEU A 3 -31.90 -45.50 11.35
C LEU A 3 -31.80 -44.26 10.46
N PRO A 4 -31.47 -43.07 11.01
CA PRO A 4 -30.97 -41.96 10.20
C PRO A 4 -29.44 -41.87 10.28
N ARG A 5 -28.81 -41.82 9.10
CA ARG A 5 -27.41 -41.46 8.86
C ARG A 5 -27.16 -39.97 9.16
N PRO A 6 -26.03 -39.57 9.76
CA PRO A 6 -25.50 -38.23 9.59
C PRO A 6 -24.72 -38.17 8.26
N ARG A 7 -25.13 -37.26 7.36
CA ARG A 7 -24.42 -36.95 6.12
C ARG A 7 -23.19 -36.10 6.44
N LEU A 8 -22.04 -36.55 5.95
CA LEU A 8 -20.87 -35.71 5.67
C LEU A 8 -21.25 -34.56 4.73
N ALA A 9 -20.78 -33.34 5.06
CA ALA A 9 -20.49 -32.30 4.09
C ALA A 9 -19.38 -31.40 4.65
N LEU A 10 -18.16 -31.61 4.15
CA LEU A 10 -17.14 -30.58 4.05
C LEU A 10 -17.71 -29.42 3.23
N SER A 11 -17.46 -28.17 3.61
CA SER A 11 -16.88 -27.14 2.74
C SER A 11 -16.56 -25.89 3.54
N ALA A 12 -15.28 -25.57 3.57
CA ALA A 12 -14.75 -24.30 4.01
C ALA A 12 -15.32 -23.19 3.11
N LEU A 13 -16.08 -22.25 3.69
CA LEU A 13 -16.37 -20.99 3.02
C LEU A 13 -15.12 -20.10 3.08
N THR A 14 -14.31 -20.17 2.03
CA THR A 14 -13.77 -18.98 1.38
C THR A 14 -14.93 -18.02 1.15
N LEU A 15 -14.92 -16.86 1.79
CA LEU A 15 -15.93 -15.82 1.58
C LEU A 15 -15.70 -15.18 0.20
N ALA A 16 -16.15 -15.89 -0.83
CA ALA A 16 -16.62 -15.28 -2.05
C ALA A 16 -17.89 -14.50 -1.70
N LEU A 17 -17.89 -13.22 -2.06
CA LEU A 17 -19.04 -12.33 -2.05
C LEU A 17 -20.22 -12.96 -2.82
N THR A 18 -21.20 -13.52 -2.12
CA THR A 18 -22.56 -13.65 -2.65
C THR A 18 -23.58 -13.68 -1.51
N LEU A 19 -23.90 -12.51 -0.94
CA LEU A 19 -25.28 -12.22 -0.56
C LEU A 19 -25.79 -11.18 -1.56
N SER A 20 -26.86 -11.58 -2.23
CA SER A 20 -27.51 -10.94 -3.37
C SER A 20 -28.02 -9.54 -3.07
N GLY A 21 -27.14 -8.58 -3.29
CA GLY A 21 -27.39 -7.21 -3.72
C GLY A 21 -26.06 -6.78 -4.31
N CYS A 22 -25.99 -6.57 -5.63
CA CYS A 22 -24.75 -6.28 -6.34
C CYS A 22 -24.11 -5.00 -5.80
N VAL A 23 -23.23 -5.14 -4.81
CA VAL A 23 -22.20 -4.14 -4.54
C VAL A 23 -21.07 -4.46 -5.49
N THR A 24 -21.18 -3.95 -6.71
CA THR A 24 -19.99 -3.70 -7.53
C THR A 24 -19.15 -2.71 -6.73
N ILE A 25 -18.08 -3.18 -6.09
CA ILE A 25 -16.99 -2.30 -5.67
C ILE A 25 -16.54 -1.64 -6.98
N PRO A 26 -16.68 -0.32 -7.14
CA PRO A 26 -16.28 0.32 -8.38
C PRO A 26 -14.79 0.04 -8.59
N ASP A 27 -14.42 -0.47 -9.77
CA ASP A 27 -13.01 -0.61 -10.16
C ASP A 27 -12.32 0.72 -9.86
N SER A 28 -11.47 0.74 -8.84
CA SER A 28 -10.65 1.90 -8.50
C SER A 28 -9.22 1.67 -8.97
N ASN A 29 -9.05 1.11 -10.17
CA ASN A 29 -7.81 0.62 -10.78
C ASN A 29 -6.74 1.72 -11.02
N GLY A 30 -6.75 2.80 -10.23
CA GLY A 30 -5.84 3.92 -10.34
C GLY A 30 -6.17 4.88 -11.48
N GLU A 31 -7.09 4.53 -12.37
CA GLU A 31 -7.57 5.37 -13.46
C GLU A 31 -8.61 6.39 -12.98
N GLY A 32 -8.41 7.67 -13.32
CA GLY A 32 -9.25 8.78 -12.88
C GLY A 32 -8.57 9.70 -11.84
N THR A 33 -9.23 10.82 -11.53
CA THR A 33 -8.78 11.79 -10.53
C THR A 33 -9.24 11.37 -9.13
N ALA A 34 -8.66 11.98 -8.09
CA ALA A 34 -9.08 11.74 -6.71
C ALA A 34 -10.50 12.26 -6.38
N ASP A 35 -11.19 12.85 -7.37
CA ASP A 35 -12.58 13.33 -7.26
C ASP A 35 -13.53 12.49 -8.13
N ASP A 36 -13.11 11.30 -8.58
CA ASP A 36 -14.01 10.40 -9.30
C ASP A 36 -15.26 10.04 -8.49
N LYS A 37 -16.45 10.08 -9.13
CA LYS A 37 -17.75 9.81 -8.48
C LYS A 37 -17.82 8.40 -7.87
N ARG A 38 -17.05 7.45 -8.39
CA ARG A 38 -16.91 6.09 -7.85
C ARG A 38 -16.44 6.09 -6.39
N TYR A 39 -15.68 7.10 -5.96
CA TYR A 39 -15.28 7.18 -4.56
C TYR A 39 -16.43 7.54 -3.62
N GLY A 40 -17.43 8.30 -4.07
CA GLY A 40 -18.66 8.50 -3.30
C GLY A 40 -19.38 7.18 -3.04
N GLN A 41 -19.49 6.33 -4.07
CA GLN A 41 -20.05 4.98 -3.93
C GLN A 41 -19.25 4.14 -2.93
N LEU A 42 -17.91 4.18 -2.97
CA LEU A 42 -17.08 3.49 -2.00
C LEU A 42 -17.30 3.99 -0.56
N VAL A 43 -17.53 5.29 -0.36
CA VAL A 43 -17.90 5.84 0.96
C VAL A 43 -19.25 5.30 1.42
N ASP A 44 -20.23 5.16 0.52
CA ASP A 44 -21.52 4.56 0.87
C ASP A 44 -21.36 3.08 1.27
N LEU A 45 -20.50 2.32 0.58
CA LEU A 45 -20.16 0.93 0.95
C LEU A 45 -19.48 0.81 2.31
N ILE A 46 -18.58 1.75 2.63
CA ILE A 46 -18.01 1.87 3.98
C ILE A 46 -19.15 2.09 4.98
N GLY A 47 -20.10 2.97 4.67
CA GLY A 47 -21.27 3.24 5.51
C GLY A 47 -22.11 1.99 5.79
N GLU A 48 -22.42 1.20 4.76
CA GLU A 48 -23.19 -0.05 4.90
C GLU A 48 -22.42 -1.11 5.71
N ALA A 49 -21.12 -1.30 5.44
CA ALA A 49 -20.30 -2.24 6.19
C ALA A 49 -20.28 -1.91 7.71
N LEU A 50 -20.21 -0.61 8.04
CA LEU A 50 -20.24 -0.17 9.44
C LEU A 50 -21.61 -0.40 10.09
N LYS A 51 -22.72 -0.27 9.35
CA LYS A 51 -24.08 -0.59 9.83
C LYS A 51 -24.26 -2.09 10.07
N ASP A 52 -23.63 -2.92 9.24
CA ASP A 52 -23.63 -4.39 9.38
C ASP A 52 -22.74 -4.90 10.53
N GLY A 53 -22.18 -4.00 11.35
CA GLY A 53 -21.39 -4.35 12.51
C GLY A 53 -19.93 -4.69 12.20
N MET A 54 -19.49 -4.52 10.94
CA MET A 54 -18.08 -4.60 10.57
C MET A 54 -17.34 -3.33 11.02
N SER A 55 -16.01 -3.38 10.99
CA SER A 55 -15.13 -2.24 11.22
C SER A 55 -14.39 -1.92 9.93
N VAL A 56 -14.13 -0.64 9.69
CA VAL A 56 -13.36 -0.19 8.53
C VAL A 56 -12.07 0.48 8.98
N VAL A 57 -10.94 -0.02 8.49
CA VAL A 57 -9.62 0.57 8.70
C VAL A 57 -9.15 1.21 7.41
N LEU A 58 -8.92 2.52 7.45
CA LEU A 58 -8.26 3.27 6.39
C LEU A 58 -6.76 3.29 6.67
N VAL A 59 -5.96 2.85 5.71
CA VAL A 59 -4.50 2.95 5.78
C VAL A 59 -4.07 4.02 4.80
N ALA A 60 -3.53 5.12 5.31
CA ALA A 60 -3.06 6.19 4.44
C ALA A 60 -1.88 5.69 3.60
N ASP A 61 -2.03 5.72 2.28
CA ASP A 61 -0.95 5.52 1.30
C ASP A 61 -0.10 6.77 1.18
N LEU A 62 0.31 7.27 2.35
CA LEU A 62 1.35 8.27 2.46
C LEU A 62 2.65 7.51 2.25
N MET A 63 3.09 7.44 1.00
CA MET A 63 4.52 7.38 0.75
C MET A 63 5.13 8.55 1.52
N PRO A 64 6.14 8.33 2.38
CA PRO A 64 6.75 9.42 3.10
C PRO A 64 7.28 10.53 2.16
N HIS A 65 7.47 10.27 0.86
CA HIS A 65 7.93 11.28 -0.09
C HIS A 65 7.45 11.06 -1.53
N ALA A 66 7.27 12.17 -2.27
CA ALA A 66 6.51 12.27 -3.51
C ALA A 66 7.35 12.24 -4.81
N THR A 67 8.67 11.99 -4.75
CA THR A 67 9.55 12.10 -5.92
C THR A 67 10.36 10.83 -6.20
N LEU A 68 10.83 10.66 -7.43
CA LEU A 68 11.70 9.53 -7.81
C LEU A 68 13.07 9.54 -7.12
N LYS A 69 13.50 10.69 -6.57
CA LYS A 69 14.64 10.76 -5.64
C LYS A 69 14.40 9.90 -4.38
N ASP A 70 13.13 9.73 -4.02
CA ASP A 70 12.69 8.95 -2.87
C ASP A 70 12.43 7.48 -3.22
N ALA A 71 12.21 7.16 -4.51
CA ALA A 71 12.12 5.77 -4.97
C ALA A 71 13.39 4.97 -4.65
N MET A 72 14.56 5.62 -4.73
CA MET A 72 15.83 5.02 -4.28
C MET A 72 15.82 4.76 -2.76
N GLN A 73 15.21 5.65 -1.96
CA GLN A 73 15.05 5.47 -0.52
C GLN A 73 13.98 4.42 -0.15
N MET A 74 13.04 4.09 -1.05
CA MET A 74 12.03 3.04 -0.83
C MET A 74 12.62 1.63 -0.64
N THR A 75 13.87 1.42 -1.05
CA THR A 75 14.57 0.15 -0.79
C THR A 75 14.99 0.00 0.67
N THR A 76 15.05 1.10 1.43
CA THR A 76 15.50 1.11 2.83
C THR A 76 14.36 0.92 3.83
N TRP A 77 13.12 0.86 3.34
CA TRP A 77 11.95 0.67 4.18
C TRP A 77 10.85 -0.12 3.49
N THR A 78 10.01 -0.77 4.28
CA THR A 78 8.82 -1.48 3.78
C THR A 78 7.64 -1.21 4.70
N GLY A 79 6.48 -0.94 4.10
CA GLY A 79 5.23 -0.71 4.83
C GLY A 79 4.50 -2.01 5.20
N ASN A 80 4.99 -3.16 4.72
CA ASN A 80 4.27 -4.42 4.82
C ASN A 80 4.37 -5.01 6.23
N THR A 81 3.48 -4.59 7.11
CA THR A 81 3.28 -5.20 8.43
C THR A 81 2.07 -6.12 8.42
N VAL A 82 2.11 -7.16 9.25
CA VAL A 82 1.05 -8.18 9.33
C VAL A 82 0.44 -8.15 10.72
N TRP A 83 -0.85 -7.87 10.75
CA TRP A 83 -1.70 -7.95 11.90
C TRP A 83 -2.64 -9.13 11.78
N MET A 84 -2.65 -9.98 12.78
CA MET A 84 -3.43 -11.20 12.82
C MET A 84 -4.66 -11.00 13.71
N PHE A 85 -5.83 -11.41 13.23
CA PHE A 85 -7.04 -11.45 14.04
C PHE A 85 -6.91 -12.56 15.09
N GLU A 86 -7.02 -12.20 16.37
CA GLU A 86 -6.79 -13.13 17.49
C GLU A 86 -7.78 -14.33 17.49
N PRO A 87 -9.09 -14.15 17.23
CA PRO A 87 -10.04 -15.26 17.20
C PRO A 87 -9.88 -16.21 16.00
N ASP A 88 -9.41 -15.71 14.86
CA ASP A 88 -9.16 -16.52 13.66
C ASP A 88 -7.88 -16.05 12.94
N PRO A 89 -6.74 -16.70 13.20
CA PRO A 89 -5.44 -16.35 12.62
C PRO A 89 -5.35 -16.34 11.09
N ARG A 90 -6.35 -16.90 10.40
CA ARG A 90 -6.43 -16.87 8.93
C ARG A 90 -6.82 -15.48 8.42
N ILE A 91 -7.45 -14.66 9.26
CA ILE A 91 -7.78 -13.28 8.93
C ILE A 91 -6.59 -12.41 9.33
N THR A 92 -5.96 -11.82 8.33
CA THR A 92 -4.87 -10.86 8.53
C THR A 92 -5.22 -9.55 7.84
N PHE A 93 -4.83 -8.44 8.44
CA PHE A 93 -4.74 -7.17 7.74
C PHE A 93 -3.33 -6.63 7.86
N GLY A 94 -2.98 -5.75 6.95
CA GLY A 94 -1.66 -5.16 6.87
C GLY A 94 -1.68 -4.07 5.83
N ARG A 95 -0.79 -3.11 5.96
CA ARG A 95 -0.56 -2.18 4.85
C ARG A 95 0.06 -2.97 3.71
N LYS A 96 -0.61 -3.10 2.57
CA LYS A 96 -0.07 -3.83 1.39
C LYS A 96 0.78 -2.92 0.51
N PHE A 97 1.57 -2.04 1.12
CA PHE A 97 2.44 -1.15 0.36
C PHE A 97 3.67 -1.91 -0.12
N GLN A 98 3.54 -2.44 -1.33
CA GLN A 98 4.54 -3.23 -2.01
C GLN A 98 5.59 -2.28 -2.59
N ASN A 99 6.73 -2.11 -1.89
CA ASN A 99 7.86 -1.35 -2.43
C ASN A 99 8.43 -2.01 -3.71
N ASN A 100 8.21 -3.31 -3.88
CA ASN A 100 8.39 -4.01 -5.14
C ASN A 100 7.16 -3.84 -6.04
N SER A 101 7.29 -3.02 -7.09
CA SER A 101 6.18 -2.76 -8.02
C SER A 101 5.66 -4.03 -8.74
N LEU A 102 6.47 -5.08 -8.85
CA LEU A 102 6.06 -6.37 -9.44
C LEU A 102 5.00 -7.11 -8.62
N GLN A 103 4.92 -6.82 -7.32
CA GLN A 103 4.03 -7.50 -6.40
C GLN A 103 2.81 -6.66 -6.02
N ARG A 104 2.67 -5.44 -6.56
CA ARG A 104 1.53 -4.58 -6.24
C ARG A 104 0.22 -5.27 -6.63
N ASP A 105 -0.61 -5.50 -5.61
CA ASP A 105 -1.93 -6.11 -5.77
C ASP A 105 -2.83 -5.12 -6.51
N LYS A 106 -3.17 -5.46 -7.76
CA LYS A 106 -3.96 -4.59 -8.65
C LYS A 106 -5.39 -4.43 -8.19
N ASP A 107 -5.87 -5.35 -7.36
CA ASP A 107 -7.24 -5.39 -6.85
C ASP A 107 -7.36 -4.68 -5.49
N THR A 108 -6.30 -3.99 -5.04
CA THR A 108 -6.32 -3.22 -3.79
C THR A 108 -7.26 -2.02 -3.93
N THR A 109 -8.30 -1.98 -3.11
CA THR A 109 -9.26 -0.89 -3.08
C THR A 109 -8.67 0.34 -2.39
N TYR A 110 -8.60 1.46 -3.10
CA TYR A 110 -8.15 2.74 -2.56
C TYR A 110 -9.28 3.77 -2.56
N LEU A 111 -9.58 4.35 -1.41
CA LEU A 111 -10.42 5.53 -1.30
C LEU A 111 -9.61 6.78 -1.70
N PHE A 112 -10.13 7.50 -2.70
CA PHE A 112 -9.53 8.71 -3.28
C PHE A 112 -8.06 8.57 -3.70
N LYS A 113 -7.61 7.36 -4.07
CA LYS A 113 -6.20 7.06 -4.40
C LYS A 113 -5.20 7.29 -3.25
N ALA A 114 -5.66 7.55 -2.04
CA ALA A 114 -4.81 7.95 -0.92
C ALA A 114 -4.99 7.07 0.32
N PHE A 115 -6.04 6.26 0.41
CA PHE A 115 -6.30 5.41 1.56
C PHE A 115 -6.67 4.00 1.11
N GLU A 116 -5.83 3.01 1.43
CA GLU A 116 -6.21 1.61 1.29
C GLU A 116 -7.35 1.31 2.28
N VAL A 117 -8.40 0.63 1.80
CA VAL A 117 -9.61 0.36 2.58
C VAL A 117 -9.64 -1.11 3.00
N HIS A 118 -9.72 -1.36 4.31
CA HIS A 118 -9.92 -2.71 4.84
C HIS A 118 -11.22 -2.81 5.62
N ILE A 119 -12.11 -3.70 5.20
CA ILE A 119 -13.31 -4.07 5.95
C ILE A 119 -12.96 -5.32 6.77
N LEU A 120 -13.04 -5.21 8.09
CA LEU A 120 -12.51 -6.17 9.04
C LEU A 120 -13.57 -6.58 10.07
N PRO A 121 -13.61 -7.85 10.49
CA PRO A 121 -14.40 -8.26 11.63
C PRO A 121 -14.01 -7.48 12.90
N PRO A 122 -14.97 -7.12 13.76
CA PRO A 122 -14.64 -6.50 15.05
C PRO A 122 -13.91 -7.50 15.96
N GLY A 123 -13.06 -6.98 16.82
CA GLY A 123 -12.28 -7.74 17.79
C GLY A 123 -10.83 -7.34 17.85
N LYS A 124 -10.00 -8.19 18.47
CA LYS A 124 -8.60 -7.89 18.77
C LYS A 124 -7.66 -8.40 17.68
N TYR A 125 -6.72 -7.56 17.30
CA TYR A 125 -5.70 -7.83 16.30
C TYR A 125 -4.31 -7.68 16.90
N LEU A 126 -3.37 -8.51 16.46
CA LEU A 126 -2.02 -8.66 17.00
C LEU A 126 -0.97 -8.41 15.90
N LEU A 127 -0.03 -7.49 16.13
CA LEU A 127 1.09 -7.24 15.21
C LEU A 127 2.08 -8.39 15.31
N THR A 128 2.04 -9.27 14.31
CA THR A 128 2.69 -10.59 14.33
C THR A 128 3.67 -10.78 13.18
N GLY A 129 3.89 -9.79 12.32
CA GLY A 129 4.90 -9.95 11.29
C GLY A 129 5.08 -8.76 10.38
N GLY A 130 5.89 -9.00 9.35
CA GLY A 130 6.08 -8.09 8.24
C GLY A 130 6.92 -8.73 7.14
N ASP A 131 6.85 -8.14 5.96
CA ASP A 131 7.51 -8.60 4.74
C ASP A 131 8.52 -7.56 4.24
N ASP A 132 9.73 -8.03 3.98
CA ASP A 132 10.88 -7.24 3.55
C ASP A 132 11.62 -7.94 2.41
N TYR A 133 12.65 -7.31 1.87
CA TYR A 133 13.42 -7.82 0.73
C TYR A 133 14.92 -7.69 1.00
N LYS A 134 15.66 -8.76 0.68
CA LYS A 134 17.12 -8.71 0.53
C LYS A 134 17.44 -8.63 -0.96
N LEU A 135 17.84 -7.45 -1.42
CA LEU A 135 18.12 -7.17 -2.83
C LEU A 135 19.45 -7.77 -3.27
N ASN A 136 19.58 -8.02 -4.58
CA ASN A 136 20.78 -8.60 -5.21
C ASN A 136 21.24 -9.90 -4.54
N ALA A 137 20.27 -10.71 -4.09
CA ALA A 137 20.52 -11.93 -3.35
C ALA A 137 19.72 -13.12 -3.89
N THR A 138 20.27 -14.31 -3.73
CA THR A 138 19.62 -15.58 -4.12
C THR A 138 19.58 -16.52 -2.92
N LEU A 139 18.57 -17.40 -2.86
CA LEU A 139 18.42 -18.34 -1.74
C LEU A 139 19.65 -19.20 -1.48
N ASN A 140 20.39 -19.59 -2.52
CA ASN A 140 21.61 -20.40 -2.38
C ASN A 140 22.68 -19.71 -1.52
N GLN A 141 22.75 -18.37 -1.55
CA GLN A 141 23.69 -17.60 -0.74
C GLN A 141 23.39 -17.65 0.77
N VAL A 142 22.19 -18.11 1.17
CA VAL A 142 21.85 -18.29 2.59
C VAL A 142 22.63 -19.48 3.19
N GLY A 143 22.99 -20.47 2.37
CA GLY A 143 23.75 -21.65 2.82
C GLY A 143 22.98 -22.57 3.78
N ALA A 144 21.64 -22.56 3.72
CA ALA A 144 20.82 -23.40 4.59
C ALA A 144 20.93 -24.88 4.21
N LYS A 145 21.06 -25.74 5.22
CA LYS A 145 21.03 -27.20 5.03
C LYS A 145 19.61 -27.68 4.77
N ALA A 146 19.44 -28.73 3.97
CA ALA A 146 18.14 -29.36 3.79
C ALA A 146 17.58 -29.86 5.13
N GLY A 147 16.26 -29.76 5.33
CA GLY A 147 15.58 -30.26 6.51
C GLY A 147 14.07 -30.39 6.30
N PRO A 148 13.35 -31.14 7.15
CA PRO A 148 11.91 -31.25 7.05
C PRO A 148 11.22 -29.91 7.39
N VAL A 149 10.00 -29.71 6.88
CA VAL A 149 9.16 -28.56 7.23
C VAL A 149 9.04 -28.43 8.75
N GLY A 150 9.22 -27.22 9.27
CA GLY A 150 9.21 -26.94 10.71
C GLY A 150 10.57 -26.98 11.38
N SER A 151 11.60 -27.60 10.76
CA SER A 151 12.91 -27.76 11.39
C SER A 151 13.72 -26.46 11.51
N GLY A 152 13.34 -25.42 10.78
CA GLY A 152 13.94 -24.08 10.86
C GLY A 152 13.15 -23.11 11.74
N ARG A 153 12.15 -23.55 12.50
CA ARG A 153 11.30 -22.66 13.32
C ARG A 153 11.93 -22.36 14.68
N GLY A 154 11.75 -21.14 15.16
CA GLY A 154 12.23 -20.67 16.46
C GLY A 154 11.11 -20.44 17.48
N ALA A 155 11.47 -20.37 18.76
CA ALA A 155 10.54 -20.08 19.85
C ALA A 155 9.92 -18.67 19.75
N ASN A 156 10.66 -17.72 19.18
CA ASN A 156 10.20 -16.34 18.98
C ASN A 156 9.34 -16.18 17.73
N GLY A 157 9.45 -17.11 16.78
CA GLY A 157 8.90 -16.97 15.45
C GLY A 157 9.79 -17.62 14.39
N THR A 158 9.41 -17.41 13.14
CA THR A 158 10.10 -17.93 11.96
C THR A 158 10.23 -16.83 10.91
N THR A 159 11.41 -16.74 10.31
CA THR A 159 11.64 -15.97 9.09
C THR A 159 11.60 -16.93 7.92
N TYR A 160 10.66 -16.72 7.00
CA TYR A 160 10.58 -17.46 5.75
C TYR A 160 11.30 -16.68 4.65
N LEU A 161 12.19 -17.36 3.95
CA LEU A 161 12.93 -16.81 2.82
C LEU A 161 12.48 -17.51 1.54
N SER A 162 12.11 -16.73 0.53
CA SER A 162 11.74 -17.26 -0.79
C SER A 162 12.37 -16.43 -1.91
N PRO A 163 12.65 -17.02 -3.10
CA PRO A 163 13.26 -16.29 -4.19
C PRO A 163 12.20 -15.40 -4.86
N GLU A 164 12.58 -14.17 -5.21
CA GLU A 164 11.68 -13.19 -5.80
C GLU A 164 12.45 -12.31 -6.79
N LEU A 165 11.74 -11.72 -7.76
CA LEU A 165 12.27 -10.62 -8.56
C LEU A 165 11.83 -9.30 -7.95
N TYR A 166 12.74 -8.33 -7.92
CA TYR A 166 12.47 -6.98 -7.42
C TYR A 166 12.72 -5.96 -8.53
N ARG A 167 11.74 -5.09 -8.79
CA ARG A 167 11.94 -3.98 -9.74
C ARG A 167 12.63 -2.82 -9.05
N GLU A 168 13.92 -2.68 -9.34
CA GLU A 168 14.74 -1.56 -8.91
C GLU A 168 14.58 -0.40 -9.89
N PHE A 169 14.33 0.81 -9.36
CA PHE A 169 14.34 2.04 -10.13
C PHE A 169 15.66 2.76 -9.92
N TYR A 170 16.28 3.23 -11.00
CA TYR A 170 17.54 3.94 -10.96
C TYR A 170 17.52 5.15 -11.90
N LYS A 171 18.40 6.10 -11.60
CA LYS A 171 18.59 7.31 -12.40
C LYS A 171 19.71 7.10 -13.40
N GLU A 172 19.47 7.52 -14.63
CA GLU A 172 20.45 7.46 -15.71
C GLU A 172 20.44 8.79 -16.46
N THR A 173 21.60 9.26 -16.89
CA THR A 173 21.71 10.52 -17.64
C THR A 173 21.72 10.21 -19.12
N ASN A 174 20.64 10.56 -19.81
CA ASN A 174 20.46 10.31 -21.24
C ASN A 174 20.43 11.60 -22.03
N TRP A 175 20.85 11.54 -23.29
CA TRP A 175 20.67 12.64 -24.24
C TRP A 175 19.25 12.63 -24.80
N HIS A 176 18.56 13.77 -24.75
CA HIS A 176 17.27 13.96 -25.39
C HIS A 176 17.39 14.97 -26.51
N GLU A 177 16.74 14.66 -27.62
CA GLU A 177 16.56 15.60 -28.72
C GLU A 177 15.64 16.76 -28.31
N GLY A 178 15.86 17.92 -28.90
CA GLY A 178 15.01 19.08 -28.68
C GLY A 178 13.61 18.84 -29.25
N THR A 179 12.58 19.16 -28.50
CA THR A 179 11.18 19.04 -28.96
C THR A 179 10.67 20.38 -29.45
N THR A 180 9.70 20.35 -30.37
CA THR A 180 8.95 21.54 -30.80
C THR A 180 7.47 21.24 -30.68
N ASN A 181 6.70 22.24 -30.27
CA ASN A 181 5.25 22.15 -30.17
C ASN A 181 4.64 22.98 -31.29
N THR A 182 3.86 22.34 -32.16
CA THR A 182 3.13 23.00 -33.23
C THR A 182 1.65 23.10 -32.86
N GLN A 183 1.11 24.32 -32.85
CA GLN A 183 -0.32 24.55 -32.64
C GLN A 183 -0.87 25.39 -33.79
N THR A 184 -2.00 24.96 -34.36
CA THR A 184 -2.76 25.75 -35.33
C THR A 184 -3.87 26.50 -34.62
N ARG A 185 -3.89 27.84 -34.75
CA ARG A 185 -4.95 28.69 -34.20
C ARG A 185 -5.61 29.53 -35.29
N THR A 186 -6.90 29.77 -35.14
CA THR A 186 -7.64 30.70 -35.99
C THR A 186 -7.46 32.12 -35.46
N GLN A 187 -6.94 33.02 -36.29
CA GLN A 187 -6.86 34.45 -36.00
C GLN A 187 -7.81 35.24 -36.90
N LYS A 188 -8.42 36.28 -36.33
CA LYS A 188 -9.23 37.24 -37.10
C LYS A 188 -8.30 38.24 -37.79
N VAL A 189 -8.39 38.31 -39.10
CA VAL A 189 -7.60 39.23 -39.93
C VAL A 189 -8.52 40.20 -40.66
N CYS A 190 -8.07 41.44 -40.82
CA CYS A 190 -8.83 42.42 -41.58
C CYS A 190 -8.73 42.12 -43.08
N THR A 191 -9.85 41.93 -43.76
CA THR A 191 -9.89 41.65 -45.21
C THR A 191 -10.27 42.87 -46.04
N ALA A 192 -10.86 43.90 -45.43
CA ALA A 192 -11.14 45.18 -46.08
C ALA A 192 -11.03 46.36 -45.11
N VAL A 193 -10.47 47.48 -45.58
CA VAL A 193 -10.24 48.71 -44.80
C VAL A 193 -10.96 49.90 -45.42
N HIS A 194 -11.48 50.80 -44.57
CA HIS A 194 -12.08 52.06 -45.00
C HIS A 194 -10.99 53.05 -45.44
N ARG A 195 -11.06 53.49 -46.70
CA ARG A 195 -9.97 54.25 -47.36
C ARG A 195 -9.58 55.55 -46.65
N ALA A 196 -10.53 56.25 -46.04
CA ALA A 196 -10.28 57.57 -45.43
C ALA A 196 -9.80 57.51 -43.97
N SER A 197 -10.21 56.50 -43.21
CA SER A 197 -9.91 56.39 -41.77
C SER A 197 -8.93 55.27 -41.43
N GLY A 198 -8.63 54.38 -42.38
CA GLY A 198 -7.81 53.18 -42.15
C GLY A 198 -8.49 52.12 -41.28
N ALA A 199 -9.73 52.34 -40.84
CA ALA A 199 -10.45 51.42 -39.97
C ALA A 199 -10.81 50.11 -40.70
N CYS A 200 -10.70 48.98 -40.02
CA CYS A 200 -11.12 47.70 -40.59
C CYS A 200 -12.64 47.63 -40.70
N VAL A 201 -13.15 47.27 -41.88
CA VAL A 201 -14.60 47.17 -42.16
C VAL A 201 -15.07 45.75 -42.47
N ALA A 202 -14.16 44.82 -42.73
CA ALA A 202 -14.49 43.40 -42.88
C ALA A 202 -13.41 42.52 -42.25
N TRP A 203 -13.85 41.48 -41.56
CA TRP A 203 -12.98 40.52 -40.88
C TRP A 203 -13.14 39.13 -41.53
N GLY A 204 -12.02 38.47 -41.78
CA GLY A 204 -11.95 37.07 -42.16
C GLY A 204 -11.24 36.24 -41.08
N GLU A 205 -11.40 34.94 -41.15
CA GLU A 205 -10.66 34.00 -40.31
C GLU A 205 -9.54 33.36 -41.11
N GLN A 206 -8.33 33.36 -40.55
CA GLN A 206 -7.18 32.70 -41.12
C GLN A 206 -6.61 31.72 -40.09
N GLN A 207 -6.33 30.49 -40.51
CA GLN A 207 -5.56 29.59 -39.67
C GLN A 207 -4.08 29.90 -39.77
N VAL A 208 -3.44 30.05 -38.62
CA VAL A 208 -1.99 30.24 -38.49
C VAL A 208 -1.44 29.11 -37.65
N THR A 209 -0.44 28.45 -38.21
CA THR A 209 0.35 27.43 -37.51
C THR A 209 1.53 28.12 -36.84
N GLU A 210 1.60 28.02 -35.52
CA GLU A 210 2.68 28.54 -34.70
C GLU A 210 3.48 27.35 -34.15
N THR A 211 4.79 27.34 -34.41
CA THR A 211 5.69 26.34 -33.84
C THR A 211 6.51 27.02 -32.75
N THR A 212 6.41 26.52 -31.52
CA THR A 212 7.14 27.02 -30.37
C THR A 212 8.20 26.00 -29.94
N PRO A 213 9.40 26.43 -29.51
CA PRO A 213 10.38 25.54 -28.93
C PRO A 213 9.80 24.84 -27.69
N GLY A 214 9.92 23.52 -27.64
CA GLY A 214 9.61 22.72 -26.46
C GLY A 214 10.82 22.60 -25.54
N SER A 215 11.14 21.38 -25.12
CA SER A 215 12.38 21.08 -24.41
C SER A 215 13.60 21.29 -25.30
N ARG A 216 14.69 21.82 -24.73
CA ARG A 216 15.97 21.93 -25.46
C ARG A 216 16.61 20.55 -25.61
N ALA A 217 17.46 20.38 -26.62
CA ALA A 217 18.32 19.21 -26.69
C ALA A 217 19.34 19.28 -25.55
N GLY A 218 19.63 18.16 -24.91
CA GLY A 218 20.52 18.15 -23.75
C GLY A 218 20.54 16.82 -23.02
N TYR A 219 21.43 16.72 -22.04
CA TYR A 219 21.44 15.62 -21.09
C TYR A 219 20.39 15.86 -20.01
N TYR A 220 19.48 14.91 -19.85
CA TYR A 220 18.47 14.91 -18.80
C TYR A 220 18.63 13.65 -17.95
N GLU A 221 18.24 13.77 -16.68
CA GLU A 221 18.19 12.64 -15.77
C GLU A 221 16.86 11.92 -15.96
N ASP A 222 16.93 10.74 -16.56
CA ASP A 222 15.80 9.83 -16.72
C ASP A 222 15.72 8.88 -15.54
N THR A 223 14.50 8.44 -15.24
CA THR A 223 14.28 7.29 -14.38
C THR A 223 13.94 6.09 -15.24
N THR A 224 14.71 5.04 -15.02
CA THR A 224 14.51 3.73 -15.65
C THR A 224 14.40 2.66 -14.57
N SER A 225 14.08 1.44 -14.98
CA SER A 225 13.87 0.32 -14.06
C SER A 225 14.44 -0.98 -14.61
N ARG A 226 14.94 -1.83 -13.72
CA ARG A 226 15.39 -3.18 -14.04
C ARG A 226 14.89 -4.17 -12.99
N ASP A 227 14.67 -5.41 -13.42
CA ASP A 227 14.29 -6.49 -12.52
C ASP A 227 15.55 -7.21 -12.04
N ILE A 228 15.77 -7.24 -10.73
CA ILE A 228 16.94 -7.85 -10.08
C ILE A 228 16.50 -9.04 -9.22
N PRO A 229 17.37 -10.06 -9.02
CA PRO A 229 17.09 -11.13 -8.06
C PRO A 229 17.07 -10.59 -6.63
N ALA A 230 16.08 -11.03 -5.87
CA ALA A 230 15.92 -10.72 -4.46
C ALA A 230 15.47 -11.95 -3.67
N ILE A 231 15.61 -11.88 -2.35
CA ILE A 231 14.99 -12.80 -1.42
C ILE A 231 13.88 -12.07 -0.70
N LYS A 232 12.64 -12.55 -0.83
CA LYS A 232 11.54 -12.11 0.03
C LYS A 232 11.75 -12.66 1.42
N VAL A 233 11.67 -11.78 2.42
CA VAL A 233 11.86 -12.12 3.82
C VAL A 233 10.55 -11.87 4.57
N GLN A 234 9.89 -12.95 4.99
CA GLN A 234 8.63 -12.88 5.70
C GLN A 234 8.87 -13.26 7.16
N SER A 235 8.92 -12.26 8.03
CA SER A 235 9.09 -12.46 9.47
C SER A 235 7.73 -12.69 10.11
N ARG A 236 7.57 -13.79 10.83
CA ARG A 236 6.34 -14.16 11.53
C ARG A 236 6.66 -14.50 12.98
N VAL A 237 6.10 -13.70 13.87
CA VAL A 237 6.21 -13.79 15.33
C VAL A 237 5.07 -14.65 15.86
N VAL A 238 5.34 -15.44 16.90
CA VAL A 238 4.28 -16.19 17.57
C VAL A 238 3.30 -15.23 18.28
N PRO A 239 1.98 -15.49 18.29
CA PRO A 239 0.99 -14.54 18.82
C PRO A 239 1.25 -14.05 20.25
N LYS A 240 1.78 -14.92 21.11
CA LYS A 240 2.15 -14.60 22.50
C LYS A 240 3.28 -13.56 22.64
N LEU A 241 4.05 -13.33 21.58
CA LEU A 241 5.14 -12.34 21.50
C LEU A 241 4.82 -11.20 20.52
N ALA A 242 3.54 -11.02 20.15
CA ALA A 242 3.13 -9.93 19.28
C ALA A 242 3.69 -8.58 19.76
N LEU A 243 4.05 -7.72 18.82
CA LEU A 243 4.70 -6.44 19.12
C LEU A 243 3.74 -5.40 19.67
N ALA A 244 2.49 -5.46 19.21
CA ALA A 244 1.41 -4.58 19.61
C ALA A 244 0.05 -5.28 19.42
N SER A 245 -0.98 -4.70 20.01
CA SER A 245 -2.36 -5.05 19.73
C SER A 245 -3.21 -3.82 19.51
N PHE A 246 -4.35 -3.98 18.88
CA PHE A 246 -5.44 -3.01 18.96
C PHE A 246 -6.78 -3.75 18.84
N THR A 247 -7.86 -3.07 19.18
CA THR A 247 -9.19 -3.64 19.18
C THR A 247 -10.12 -2.77 18.35
N LEU A 248 -10.86 -3.40 17.44
CA LEU A 248 -11.92 -2.78 16.66
C LEU A 248 -13.28 -3.12 17.27
N LYS A 249 -14.14 -2.11 17.40
CA LYS A 249 -15.56 -2.31 17.73
C LYS A 249 -16.38 -2.31 16.45
N GLY A 250 -17.52 -3.01 16.44
CA GLY A 250 -18.45 -2.95 15.32
C GLY A 250 -18.90 -1.51 15.07
N GLY A 251 -18.89 -1.08 13.81
CA GLY A 251 -19.19 0.30 13.41
C GLY A 251 -18.02 1.28 13.54
N ASP A 252 -16.81 0.81 13.87
CA ASP A 252 -15.63 1.67 13.94
C ASP A 252 -15.07 2.01 12.56
N LEU A 253 -14.96 3.32 12.25
CA LEU A 253 -14.17 3.85 11.14
C LEU A 253 -12.84 4.40 11.67
N VAL A 254 -11.72 3.73 11.38
CA VAL A 254 -10.43 3.98 12.02
C VAL A 254 -9.34 4.29 11.01
N LEU A 255 -8.52 5.31 11.28
CA LEU A 255 -7.29 5.60 10.54
C LEU A 255 -6.11 4.86 11.16
N SER A 256 -5.50 3.97 10.40
CA SER A 256 -4.33 3.20 10.83
C SER A 256 -3.16 4.09 11.22
N GLN A 257 -2.39 3.65 12.22
CA GLN A 257 -1.08 4.23 12.49
C GLN A 257 -0.13 3.99 11.32
N ARG A 258 0.81 4.90 11.13
CA ARG A 258 1.87 4.73 10.15
C ARG A 258 2.84 3.69 10.69
N MET A 259 2.91 2.55 10.02
CA MET A 259 3.77 1.45 10.40
C MET A 259 4.67 1.07 9.25
N HIS A 260 5.93 0.82 9.58
CA HIS A 260 6.93 0.44 8.60
C HIS A 260 8.10 -0.25 9.27
N MET A 261 8.93 -0.87 8.45
CA MET A 261 10.12 -1.55 8.85
C MET A 261 11.31 -0.90 8.17
N LYS A 262 12.40 -0.70 8.91
CA LYS A 262 13.68 -0.27 8.36
C LYS A 262 14.46 -1.50 7.90
N THR A 263 14.78 -1.62 6.62
CA THR A 263 15.42 -2.81 6.05
C THR A 263 16.90 -2.90 6.44
N PRO A 264 17.40 -4.01 7.02
CA PRO A 264 16.65 -5.15 7.54
C PRO A 264 16.10 -4.89 8.95
N SER A 265 14.83 -5.23 9.17
CA SER A 265 14.15 -5.04 10.46
C SER A 265 14.08 -6.30 11.32
N TYR A 266 14.77 -7.34 10.87
CA TYR A 266 14.73 -8.69 11.41
C TYR A 266 16.15 -9.19 11.65
N GLN A 267 16.28 -10.11 12.60
CA GLN A 267 17.46 -10.93 12.79
C GLN A 267 17.01 -12.38 12.89
N PHE A 268 17.73 -13.29 12.23
CA PHE A 268 17.47 -14.71 12.31
C PHE A 268 18.78 -15.48 12.46
N LYS A 269 18.70 -16.65 13.09
CA LYS A 269 19.85 -17.51 13.33
C LYS A 269 20.25 -18.27 12.07
N GLN A 270 21.17 -17.72 11.28
CA GLN A 270 21.58 -18.30 10.00
C GLN A 270 22.05 -19.76 10.10
N SER A 271 22.82 -20.11 11.14
CA SER A 271 23.31 -21.48 11.35
C SER A 271 22.21 -22.52 11.60
N ALA A 272 21.03 -22.07 12.00
CA ALA A 272 19.86 -22.90 12.25
C ALA A 272 18.82 -22.86 11.12
N CYS A 273 19.08 -22.12 10.03
CA CYS A 273 18.20 -22.12 8.86
C CYS A 273 18.12 -23.51 8.21
N ARG A 274 16.94 -23.85 7.67
CA ARG A 274 16.68 -25.11 6.97
C ARG A 274 15.97 -24.85 5.66
N ALA A 275 16.52 -25.38 4.57
CA ALA A 275 15.85 -25.42 3.28
C ALA A 275 14.79 -26.53 3.33
N VAL A 276 13.53 -26.13 3.45
CA VAL A 276 12.38 -27.06 3.62
C VAL A 276 11.69 -27.39 2.30
N ASP A 277 11.94 -26.56 1.29
CA ASP A 277 11.50 -26.71 -0.10
C ASP A 277 12.56 -26.04 -1.02
N PRO A 278 12.68 -26.43 -2.30
CA PRO A 278 13.60 -25.76 -3.24
C PRO A 278 13.44 -24.24 -3.33
N LYS A 279 12.26 -23.69 -3.01
CA LYS A 279 11.97 -22.25 -3.03
C LYS A 279 11.66 -21.69 -1.64
N MET A 280 11.93 -22.43 -0.56
CA MET A 280 11.63 -21.95 0.79
C MET A 280 12.68 -22.38 1.82
N ILE A 281 13.17 -21.39 2.57
CA ILE A 281 14.02 -21.60 3.74
C ILE A 281 13.28 -21.08 4.98
N GLU A 282 13.23 -21.89 6.03
CA GLU A 282 12.79 -21.48 7.36
C GLU A 282 14.02 -21.15 8.21
N CYS A 283 14.02 -19.99 8.87
CA CYS A 283 15.07 -19.59 9.81
C CYS A 283 14.46 -19.20 11.17
N PRO A 284 15.08 -19.59 12.30
CA PRO A 284 14.59 -19.18 13.61
C PRO A 284 14.72 -17.67 13.77
N LEU A 285 13.60 -16.99 14.03
CA LEU A 285 13.58 -15.55 14.27
C LEU A 285 14.24 -15.25 15.62
N GLU A 286 15.19 -14.32 15.65
CA GLU A 286 15.86 -13.85 16.87
C GLU A 286 15.31 -12.51 17.31
N ASP A 287 15.24 -11.55 16.38
CA ASP A 287 14.70 -10.21 16.62
C ASP A 287 13.81 -9.76 15.46
N PHE A 288 12.85 -8.89 15.76
CA PHE A 288 11.96 -8.26 14.78
C PHE A 288 11.49 -6.92 15.32
N THR A 289 11.65 -5.86 14.52
CA THR A 289 11.32 -4.49 14.90
C THR A 289 10.38 -3.83 13.88
N VAL A 290 9.31 -3.23 14.36
CA VAL A 290 8.41 -2.39 13.56
C VAL A 290 8.43 -0.99 14.14
N TYR A 291 8.51 0.01 13.26
CA TYR A 291 8.46 1.40 13.65
C TYR A 291 7.07 1.97 13.44
N THR A 292 6.62 2.75 14.42
CA THR A 292 5.28 3.35 14.45
C THR A 292 5.33 4.87 14.55
N TRP A 293 4.45 5.52 13.80
CA TRP A 293 4.11 6.93 13.90
C TRP A 293 2.60 7.07 14.14
N PRO A 294 2.14 8.13 14.84
CA PRO A 294 0.72 8.41 15.02
C PRO A 294 -0.05 8.42 13.70
N ALA A 295 -1.32 8.06 13.76
CA ALA A 295 -2.21 8.13 12.60
C ALA A 295 -2.29 9.58 12.09
N PRO A 296 -2.11 9.83 10.78
CA PRO A 296 -2.02 11.18 10.21
C PRO A 296 -3.43 11.78 10.01
N LEU A 297 -4.17 11.98 11.12
CA LEU A 297 -5.58 12.36 11.09
C LEU A 297 -5.80 13.74 10.44
N ASP A 298 -4.98 14.73 10.79
CA ASP A 298 -5.06 16.07 10.22
C ASP A 298 -4.89 16.06 8.69
N PHE A 299 -3.99 15.21 8.18
CA PHE A 299 -3.83 15.02 6.75
C PHE A 299 -5.10 14.43 6.14
N ALA A 300 -5.64 13.37 6.73
CA ALA A 300 -6.84 12.71 6.21
C ALA A 300 -8.05 13.66 6.19
N GLN A 301 -8.29 14.39 7.28
CA GLN A 301 -9.39 15.34 7.37
C GLN A 301 -9.25 16.48 6.35
N LYS A 302 -8.06 17.07 6.20
CA LYS A 302 -7.79 18.10 5.18
C LYS A 302 -7.99 17.54 3.77
N TYR A 303 -7.52 16.31 3.53
CA TYR A 303 -7.64 15.65 2.23
C TYR A 303 -9.10 15.39 1.85
N PHE A 304 -9.93 14.94 2.80
CA PHE A 304 -11.36 14.71 2.60
C PHE A 304 -12.13 16.02 2.40
N ALA A 305 -11.79 17.08 3.14
CA ALA A 305 -12.43 18.39 3.00
C ALA A 305 -12.27 18.98 1.59
N GLN A 306 -11.16 18.66 0.90
CA GLN A 306 -10.89 19.10 -0.47
C GLN A 306 -11.68 18.33 -1.54
N ARG A 307 -12.35 17.22 -1.19
CA ARG A 307 -13.09 16.43 -2.17
C ARG A 307 -14.36 17.18 -2.60
N THR A 308 -14.57 17.31 -3.91
CA THR A 308 -15.71 18.07 -4.44
C THR A 308 -16.96 17.22 -4.68
N ASN A 309 -16.80 15.91 -4.88
CA ASN A 309 -17.88 15.00 -5.30
C ASN A 309 -18.44 14.12 -4.17
N LEU A 310 -18.55 14.69 -2.96
CA LEU A 310 -19.14 14.02 -1.79
C LEU A 310 -20.45 14.68 -1.34
N THR A 311 -21.43 13.86 -0.99
CA THR A 311 -22.68 14.29 -0.34
C THR A 311 -22.44 14.66 1.13
N ASP A 312 -23.37 15.38 1.75
CA ASP A 312 -23.26 15.75 3.17
C ASP A 312 -23.22 14.52 4.08
N ALA A 313 -24.03 13.50 3.80
CA ALA A 313 -24.00 12.24 4.54
C ALA A 313 -22.64 11.52 4.44
N GLN A 314 -22.02 11.54 3.25
CA GLN A 314 -20.68 10.98 3.05
C GLN A 314 -19.61 11.77 3.83
N ARG A 315 -19.72 13.11 3.86
CA ARG A 315 -18.83 13.97 4.64
C ARG A 315 -18.98 13.71 6.15
N GLU A 316 -20.21 13.59 6.63
CA GLU A 316 -20.49 13.25 8.03
C GLU A 316 -19.95 11.87 8.41
N LEU A 317 -20.05 10.88 7.52
CA LEU A 317 -19.47 9.56 7.73
C LEU A 317 -17.95 9.65 7.88
N LEU A 318 -17.26 10.31 6.93
CA LEU A 318 -15.80 10.47 6.97
C LEU A 318 -15.34 11.30 8.17
N ALA A 319 -16.15 12.23 8.67
CA ALA A 319 -15.85 13.01 9.87
C ALA A 319 -15.80 12.14 11.15
N LYS A 320 -16.40 10.95 11.15
CA LYS A 320 -16.33 9.99 12.27
C LYS A 320 -14.99 9.25 12.34
N LEU A 321 -14.10 9.45 11.35
CA LEU A 321 -12.79 8.82 11.32
C LEU A 321 -12.00 9.15 12.60
N LYS A 322 -11.59 8.11 13.33
CA LYS A 322 -10.79 8.24 14.55
C LYS A 322 -9.41 7.60 14.37
N PRO A 323 -8.38 8.09 15.07
CA PRO A 323 -7.04 7.51 14.96
C PRO A 323 -6.98 6.14 15.66
N MET A 324 -6.29 5.20 15.04
CA MET A 324 -6.04 3.87 15.61
C MET A 324 -5.23 4.00 16.90
N GLN A 325 -5.74 3.35 17.95
CA GLN A 325 -5.08 3.25 19.25
C GLN A 325 -4.45 1.87 19.38
N ILE A 326 -3.11 1.82 19.31
CA ILE A 326 -2.37 0.59 19.53
C ILE A 326 -1.90 0.51 21.00
N THR A 327 -1.89 -0.70 21.53
CA THR A 327 -1.29 -1.05 22.81
C THR A 327 0.02 -1.78 22.54
N PRO A 328 1.19 -1.19 22.85
CA PRO A 328 2.47 -1.88 22.79
C PRO A 328 2.47 -3.13 23.67
N LEU A 329 2.91 -4.26 23.12
CA LEU A 329 3.05 -5.54 23.84
C LEU A 329 4.51 -5.99 23.91
N GLY A 330 5.30 -5.62 22.92
CA GLY A 330 6.75 -5.85 22.87
C GLY A 330 7.55 -4.78 23.61
N LYS A 331 8.87 -4.79 23.39
CA LYS A 331 9.77 -3.75 23.92
C LYS A 331 9.62 -2.48 23.10
N GLN A 332 9.26 -1.38 23.76
CA GLN A 332 9.25 -0.05 23.16
C GLN A 332 10.61 0.61 23.37
N GLY A 333 11.21 1.12 22.30
CA GLY A 333 12.45 1.90 22.37
C GLY A 333 12.20 3.41 22.36
N MET A 334 13.30 4.17 22.39
CA MET A 334 13.25 5.63 22.26
C MET A 334 12.81 6.01 20.84
N GLN A 335 12.04 7.09 20.72
CA GLN A 335 11.61 7.61 19.42
C GLN A 335 12.82 8.03 18.58
N ASP A 336 12.90 7.47 17.38
CA ASP A 336 13.82 7.92 16.34
C ASP A 336 13.15 9.05 15.54
N PRO A 337 13.83 10.18 15.28
CA PRO A 337 13.23 11.31 14.58
C PRO A 337 12.88 11.02 13.12
N VAL A 338 13.53 10.03 12.50
CA VAL A 338 13.29 9.61 11.11
C VAL A 338 12.30 8.44 11.08
N TRP A 339 12.56 7.43 11.89
CA TRP A 339 11.84 6.16 11.82
C TRP A 339 10.63 6.11 12.77
N GLY A 340 10.57 6.94 13.80
CA GLY A 340 9.48 6.93 14.78
C GLY A 340 9.78 5.99 15.94
N VAL A 341 8.74 5.51 16.62
CA VAL A 341 8.90 4.69 17.83
C VAL A 341 9.11 3.23 17.44
N PRO A 342 10.24 2.60 17.80
CA PRO A 342 10.46 1.18 17.54
C PRO A 342 9.71 0.31 18.55
N LEU A 343 9.03 -0.71 18.04
CA LEU A 343 8.44 -1.82 18.77
C LEU A 343 9.17 -3.08 18.36
N SER A 344 9.87 -3.73 19.30
CA SER A 344 10.64 -4.94 19.04
C SER A 344 10.20 -6.11 19.91
N LEU A 345 10.68 -7.32 19.59
CA LEU A 345 10.38 -8.49 20.40
C LEU A 345 10.78 -8.25 21.87
N GLY A 346 9.85 -8.52 22.79
CA GLY A 346 10.17 -8.62 24.20
C GLY A 346 10.99 -9.88 24.46
N LYS A 347 11.93 -9.85 25.41
CA LYS A 347 12.50 -11.11 25.92
C LYS A 347 11.34 -11.94 26.47
N GLY A 348 11.12 -13.13 25.91
CA GLY A 348 10.10 -14.06 26.42
C GLY A 348 10.29 -14.23 27.92
N LYS A 349 9.24 -13.95 28.70
CA LYS A 349 9.21 -14.29 30.11
C LYS A 349 9.09 -15.80 30.28
#